data_AF-A0A938W968-F1
#
_entry.id   AF-A0A938W968-F1
#
_cell.length_a   1.000
_cell.length_b   1.000
_cell.length_c   1.000
_cell.angle_alpha   90.00
_cell.angle_beta   90.00
_cell.angle_gamma   90.00
#
_symmetry.space_group_name_H-M   'P 1'
#
loop_
_entity.id
_entity.type
_entity.pdbx_description
1 polymer ?
#
loop_
_entity_poly.entity_id
_entity_poly.type
_entity_poly.pdbx_seq_one_letter_code
_entity_poly.pdbx_strand_id
1 'polypeptide(L)'
;MALLRGLIVVKRYAGPFLRALSRPFTVVGLFFVRAIGVPLFRFSFFLRRHLLALLRPTKHRLLQVITNRYTIHVVMVVLVAAVVVTNARTREVRAETFGQKSILYALVAVDDSQTLEVVEASDRVVTTGTQISYLTDTVLDTRLHADLDVSDEYATPLTGGETEPAPAPPVREEVETYLVQEGDTLGRIAERYGLNLSTILWANQLTIRSTIRPGQELTILPKDGVVYKVVSGDTISRIARRYDVEADQILDENQLASTDTLQIGQTLLIPGGEPFQAAPRITAPVANLFSPPSKVAPSGGGWLWPTDWRVITQYYGWRHTGVDIDGDYSTFSYAARDGVVIYSGWRGGYGLTIEVDHGDGYVTRYAHHSKNLVARGEVVNAGQALARTGTTGRSTGTHLHFEIIRNSRFQNPLDFVR
;
A
#
# COMPACT_ATOMS: atom_id res chain seq x y z
N MET A 1 -14.87 -87.31 -31.60
CA MET A 1 -15.95 -86.30 -31.61
C MET A 1 -16.61 -86.05 -30.24
N ALA A 2 -16.79 -87.07 -29.37
CA ALA A 2 -17.45 -86.89 -28.06
C ALA A 2 -16.66 -86.04 -27.05
N LEU A 3 -15.34 -86.22 -26.97
CA LEU A 3 -14.44 -85.47 -26.07
C LEU A 3 -14.44 -83.95 -26.35
N LEU A 4 -14.43 -83.57 -27.64
CA LEU A 4 -14.44 -82.17 -28.06
C LEU A 4 -15.78 -81.48 -27.73
N ARG A 5 -16.90 -82.20 -27.89
CA ARG A 5 -18.23 -81.69 -27.51
C ARG A 5 -18.36 -81.53 -25.98
N GLY A 6 -17.79 -82.44 -25.20
CA GLY A 6 -17.74 -82.32 -23.73
C GLY A 6 -16.96 -81.09 -23.26
N LEU A 7 -15.78 -80.84 -23.85
CA LEU A 7 -14.97 -79.66 -23.53
C LEU A 7 -15.66 -78.33 -23.88
N ILE A 8 -16.42 -78.29 -24.99
CA ILE A 8 -17.19 -77.11 -25.38
C ILE A 8 -18.32 -76.83 -24.39
N VAL A 9 -19.01 -77.86 -23.90
CA VAL A 9 -20.06 -77.72 -22.88
C VAL A 9 -19.46 -77.24 -21.55
N VAL A 10 -18.35 -77.84 -21.10
CA VAL A 10 -17.65 -77.40 -19.88
C VAL A 10 -17.22 -75.93 -20.01
N LYS A 11 -16.63 -75.51 -21.14
CA LYS A 11 -16.26 -74.11 -21.36
C LYS A 11 -17.46 -73.17 -21.39
N ARG A 12 -18.59 -73.59 -21.97
CA ARG A 12 -19.81 -72.80 -22.11
C ARG A 12 -20.47 -72.50 -20.77
N TYR A 13 -20.39 -73.42 -19.80
CA TYR A 13 -21.03 -73.27 -18.50
C TYR A 13 -20.08 -72.92 -17.35
N ALA A 14 -18.82 -73.37 -17.39
CA ALA A 14 -17.83 -73.04 -16.36
C ALA A 14 -17.40 -71.56 -16.39
N GLY A 15 -17.28 -70.97 -17.57
CA GLY A 15 -16.88 -69.56 -17.71
C GLY A 15 -17.83 -68.56 -17.05
N PRO A 16 -19.15 -68.62 -17.34
CA PRO A 16 -20.15 -67.77 -16.68
C PRO A 16 -20.28 -68.08 -15.18
N PHE A 17 -20.21 -69.36 -14.79
CA PHE A 17 -20.29 -69.78 -13.41
C PHE A 17 -19.12 -69.26 -12.57
N LEU A 18 -17.87 -69.40 -13.04
CA LEU A 18 -16.70 -68.86 -12.38
C LEU A 18 -16.71 -67.32 -12.31
N ARG A 19 -17.26 -66.65 -13.32
CA ARG A 19 -17.47 -65.18 -13.29
C ARG A 19 -18.54 -64.75 -12.30
N ALA A 20 -19.64 -65.50 -12.18
CA ALA A 20 -20.67 -65.25 -11.18
C ALA A 20 -20.13 -65.49 -9.76
N LEU A 21 -19.33 -66.55 -9.58
CA LEU A 21 -18.73 -66.91 -8.30
C LEU A 21 -17.66 -65.92 -7.83
N SER A 22 -16.89 -65.34 -8.75
CA SER A 22 -15.82 -64.36 -8.44
C SER A 22 -16.30 -62.91 -8.36
N ARG A 23 -17.48 -62.58 -8.88
CA ARG A 23 -18.09 -61.24 -8.79
C ARG A 23 -18.21 -60.66 -7.38
N PRO A 24 -18.70 -61.39 -6.35
CA PRO A 24 -18.72 -60.85 -4.99
C PRO A 24 -17.30 -60.57 -4.48
N PHE A 25 -16.32 -61.41 -4.81
CA PHE A 25 -14.92 -61.20 -4.41
C PHE A 25 -14.27 -60.01 -5.10
N THR A 26 -14.61 -59.71 -6.35
CA THR A 26 -14.09 -58.51 -7.03
C THR A 26 -14.74 -57.23 -6.52
N VAL A 27 -16.02 -57.25 -6.18
CA VAL A 27 -16.70 -56.09 -5.55
C VAL A 27 -16.15 -55.84 -4.16
N VAL A 28 -16.02 -56.89 -3.34
CA VAL A 28 -15.42 -56.80 -1.99
C VAL A 28 -13.95 -56.38 -2.09
N GLY A 29 -13.17 -56.96 -3.01
CA GLY A 29 -11.78 -56.57 -3.25
C GLY A 29 -11.64 -55.10 -3.66
N LEU A 30 -12.50 -54.62 -4.57
CA LEU A 30 -12.47 -53.21 -5.00
C LEU A 30 -12.90 -52.26 -3.88
N PHE A 31 -13.84 -52.68 -3.03
CA PHE A 31 -14.19 -51.95 -1.82
C PHE A 31 -12.98 -51.83 -0.89
N PHE A 32 -12.27 -52.92 -0.58
CA PHE A 32 -11.07 -52.87 0.26
C PHE A 32 -9.93 -52.05 -0.34
N VAL A 33 -9.73 -52.13 -1.66
CA VAL A 33 -8.74 -51.29 -2.36
C VAL A 33 -9.09 -49.81 -2.24
N ARG A 34 -10.36 -49.42 -2.38
CA ARG A 34 -10.78 -48.02 -2.28
C ARG A 34 -10.88 -47.51 -0.85
N ALA A 35 -11.41 -48.32 0.06
CA ALA A 35 -11.66 -47.94 1.45
C ALA A 35 -10.40 -48.02 2.33
N ILE A 36 -9.47 -48.93 2.01
CA ILE A 36 -8.25 -49.15 2.80
C ILE A 36 -7.00 -48.85 1.97
N GLY A 37 -6.89 -49.44 0.78
CA GLY A 37 -5.69 -49.31 -0.06
C GLY A 37 -5.36 -47.87 -0.48
N VAL A 38 -6.33 -47.14 -1.03
CA VAL A 38 -6.16 -45.74 -1.46
C VAL A 38 -5.82 -44.81 -0.29
N PRO A 39 -6.51 -44.83 0.86
CA PRO A 39 -6.12 -43.99 1.98
C PRO A 39 -4.77 -44.39 2.58
N LEU A 40 -4.42 -45.67 2.67
CA LEU A 40 -3.06 -46.10 3.08
C LEU A 40 -1.99 -45.65 2.10
N PHE A 41 -2.26 -45.71 0.79
CA PHE A 41 -1.34 -45.21 -0.22
C PHE A 41 -1.19 -43.68 -0.17
N ARG A 42 -2.30 -42.96 0.02
CA ARG A 42 -2.27 -41.49 0.21
C ARG A 42 -1.54 -41.11 1.50
N PHE A 43 -1.74 -41.85 2.58
CA PHE A 43 -1.05 -41.66 3.85
C PHE A 43 0.44 -41.99 3.73
N SER A 44 0.81 -43.10 3.10
CA SER A 44 2.22 -43.48 2.90
C SER A 44 2.93 -42.50 1.95
N PHE A 45 2.24 -42.00 0.92
CA PHE A 45 2.76 -40.96 0.03
C PHE A 45 2.93 -39.62 0.76
N PHE A 46 1.94 -39.21 1.55
CA PHE A 46 2.01 -38.00 2.40
C PHE A 46 3.14 -38.11 3.43
N LEU A 47 3.25 -39.27 4.09
CA LEU A 47 4.26 -39.59 5.08
C LEU A 47 5.65 -39.61 4.44
N ARG A 48 5.82 -40.27 3.28
CA ARG A 48 7.09 -40.30 2.54
C ARG A 48 7.49 -38.91 2.06
N ARG A 49 6.55 -38.09 1.60
CA ARG A 49 6.82 -36.69 1.21
C ARG A 49 7.26 -35.84 2.41
N HIS A 50 6.64 -36.01 3.57
CA HIS A 50 7.03 -35.30 4.79
C HIS A 50 8.33 -35.84 5.41
N LEU A 51 8.52 -37.15 5.45
CA LEU A 51 9.77 -37.78 5.91
C LEU A 51 10.93 -37.45 5.00
N LEU A 52 10.76 -37.43 3.67
CA LEU A 52 11.81 -37.00 2.76
C LEU A 52 12.08 -35.49 2.82
N ALA A 53 11.11 -34.68 3.26
CA ALA A 53 11.35 -33.27 3.59
C ALA A 53 12.15 -33.12 4.90
N LEU A 54 11.91 -33.99 5.88
CA LEU A 54 12.65 -34.07 7.14
C LEU A 54 14.05 -34.71 7.01
N LEU A 55 14.23 -35.65 6.08
CA LEU A 55 15.45 -36.42 5.87
C LEU A 55 16.32 -35.89 4.73
N ARG A 56 16.05 -34.70 4.18
CA ARG A 56 16.99 -34.06 3.26
C ARG A 56 18.33 -33.87 3.98
N PRO A 57 19.46 -34.33 3.41
CA PRO A 57 20.76 -34.18 4.04
C PRO A 57 21.18 -32.70 3.94
N THR A 58 20.77 -31.90 4.92
CA THR A 58 21.38 -30.60 5.14
C THR A 58 22.60 -30.84 6.02
N LYS A 59 23.78 -30.46 5.51
CA LYS A 59 25.11 -30.75 6.07
C LYS A 59 25.35 -30.25 7.51
N HIS A 60 24.39 -29.57 8.15
CA HIS A 60 24.59 -28.96 9.46
C HIS A 60 23.38 -29.16 10.37
N ARG A 61 23.36 -30.29 11.11
CA ARG A 61 22.38 -30.60 12.17
C ARG A 61 22.25 -29.49 13.22
N LEU A 62 23.34 -28.76 13.46
CA LEU A 62 23.36 -27.62 14.39
C LEU A 62 22.49 -26.46 13.89
N LEU A 63 22.52 -26.18 12.58
CA LEU A 63 21.80 -25.05 12.01
C LEU A 63 20.29 -25.25 12.09
N GLN A 64 19.81 -26.48 11.89
CA GLN A 64 18.38 -26.82 11.96
C GLN A 64 17.82 -26.70 13.38
N VAL A 65 18.63 -26.98 14.40
CA VAL A 65 18.25 -26.76 15.81
C VAL A 65 18.21 -25.28 16.15
N ILE A 66 19.00 -24.44 15.49
CA ILE A 66 19.02 -22.98 15.71
C ILE A 66 17.96 -22.25 14.87
N THR A 67 17.60 -22.75 13.68
CA THR A 67 16.61 -22.13 12.77
C THR A 67 15.18 -22.61 12.98
N ASN A 68 14.95 -23.65 13.79
CA ASN A 68 13.59 -24.10 14.06
C ASN A 68 12.86 -23.08 14.95
N ARG A 69 11.75 -22.51 14.47
CA ARG A 69 10.94 -21.55 15.23
C ARG A 69 10.54 -22.08 16.63
N TYR A 70 10.32 -23.39 16.76
CA TYR A 70 9.93 -23.99 18.04
C TYR A 70 11.09 -24.06 19.03
N THR A 71 12.32 -24.29 18.58
CA THR A 71 13.48 -24.29 19.48
C THR A 71 13.81 -22.88 19.95
N ILE A 72 13.65 -21.87 19.08
CA ILE A 72 13.78 -20.46 19.46
C ILE A 72 12.76 -20.09 20.53
N HIS A 73 11.49 -20.48 20.37
CA HIS A 73 10.45 -20.19 21.38
C HIS A 73 10.71 -20.92 22.69
N VAL A 74 11.14 -22.19 22.66
CA VAL A 74 11.50 -22.94 23.88
C VAL A 74 12.69 -22.29 24.59
N VAL A 75 13.74 -21.88 23.85
CA VAL A 75 14.89 -21.18 24.42
C VAL A 75 14.46 -19.82 25.00
N MET A 76 13.59 -19.07 24.32
CA MET A 76 13.09 -17.79 24.82
C MET A 76 12.25 -17.96 26.10
N VAL A 77 11.40 -18.99 26.17
CA VAL A 77 10.64 -19.31 27.39
C VAL A 77 11.57 -19.68 28.54
N VAL A 78 12.61 -20.48 28.30
CA VAL A 78 13.61 -20.84 29.32
C VAL A 78 14.40 -19.60 29.76
N LEU A 79 14.75 -18.70 28.84
CA LEU A 79 15.50 -17.48 29.14
C LEU A 79 14.65 -16.48 29.92
N VAL A 80 13.38 -16.30 29.56
CA VAL A 80 12.41 -15.51 30.33
C VAL A 80 12.19 -16.11 31.71
N ALA A 81 12.02 -17.43 31.82
CA ALA A 81 11.89 -18.09 33.11
C ALA A 81 13.15 -17.92 33.96
N ALA A 82 14.34 -18.01 33.36
CA ALA A 82 15.61 -17.75 34.05
C ALA A 82 15.69 -16.31 34.54
N VAL A 83 15.33 -15.33 33.69
CA VAL A 83 15.30 -13.90 34.06
C VAL A 83 14.31 -13.67 35.19
N VAL A 84 13.10 -14.21 35.11
CA VAL A 84 12.08 -14.10 36.16
C VAL A 84 12.57 -14.74 37.46
N VAL A 85 13.21 -15.91 37.41
CA VAL A 85 13.78 -16.54 38.60
C VAL A 85 14.93 -15.73 39.17
N THR A 86 15.82 -15.16 38.34
CA THR A 86 16.88 -14.27 38.82
C THR A 86 16.33 -12.99 39.41
N ASN A 87 15.28 -12.43 38.80
CA ASN A 87 14.64 -11.18 39.22
C ASN A 87 13.82 -11.37 40.50
N ALA A 88 13.17 -12.53 40.65
CA ALA A 88 12.48 -12.93 41.88
C ALA A 88 13.46 -13.29 43.01
N ARG A 89 14.70 -13.71 42.68
CA ARG A 89 15.76 -13.96 43.67
C ARG A 89 16.53 -12.71 44.06
N THR A 90 16.53 -11.66 43.24
CA THR A 90 17.03 -10.34 43.63
C THR A 90 16.07 -9.71 44.65
N ARG A 91 16.36 -9.98 45.92
CA ARG A 91 15.77 -9.31 47.08
C ARG A 91 15.91 -7.79 46.94
N GLU A 92 14.79 -7.10 47.19
CA GLU A 92 14.62 -5.67 47.47
C GLU A 92 15.87 -4.79 47.24
N VAL A 93 16.01 -4.27 46.01
CA VAL A 93 16.86 -3.11 45.80
C VAL A 93 16.01 -1.88 46.14
N ARG A 94 16.13 -1.39 47.37
CA ARG A 94 15.49 -0.15 47.82
C ARG A 94 15.99 1.02 46.96
N ALA A 95 15.07 1.92 46.62
CA ALA A 95 15.28 3.08 45.73
C ALA A 95 16.50 3.94 46.10
N GLU A 96 16.91 3.90 47.38
CA GLU A 96 18.07 4.59 47.93
C GLU A 96 19.42 4.15 47.33
N THR A 97 19.51 2.94 46.75
CA THR A 97 20.77 2.36 46.25
C THR A 97 20.92 2.37 44.72
N PHE A 98 19.93 2.89 43.99
CA PHE A 98 19.84 2.77 42.53
C PHE A 98 20.93 3.57 41.78
N GLY A 99 21.51 4.61 42.40
CA GLY A 99 22.56 5.44 41.80
C GLY A 99 24.00 5.04 42.14
N GLN A 100 24.21 4.40 43.30
CA GLN A 100 25.55 4.21 43.89
C GLN A 100 26.37 3.07 43.27
N LYS A 101 25.74 2.22 42.44
CA LYS A 101 26.43 1.17 41.67
C LYS A 101 26.59 1.51 40.19
N SER A 102 26.23 2.73 39.78
CA SER A 102 26.42 3.16 38.41
C SER A 102 27.89 3.51 38.16
N ILE A 103 28.39 3.17 36.97
CA ILE A 103 29.75 3.52 36.54
C ILE A 103 29.96 5.05 36.58
N LEU A 104 28.89 5.83 36.40
CA LEU A 104 28.91 7.30 36.46
C LEU A 104 29.25 7.83 37.87
N TYR A 105 28.69 7.23 38.93
CA TYR A 105 28.98 7.62 40.32
C TYR A 105 30.45 7.38 40.68
N ALA A 106 31.03 6.27 40.22
CA ALA A 106 32.44 5.95 40.43
C ALA A 106 33.40 6.91 39.69
N LEU A 107 32.94 7.57 38.63
CA LEU A 107 33.75 8.54 37.88
C LEU A 107 33.70 9.95 38.49
N VAL A 108 32.55 10.35 39.04
CA VAL A 108 32.33 11.69 39.59
C VAL A 108 32.80 11.79 41.05
N ALA A 109 32.69 10.72 41.84
CA ALA A 109 33.05 10.74 43.26
C ALA A 109 34.58 10.71 43.52
N VAL A 110 35.42 10.69 42.49
CA VAL A 110 36.89 10.59 42.62
C VAL A 110 37.57 11.98 42.62
N ASP A 111 36.87 13.07 42.27
CA ASP A 111 37.53 14.37 42.05
C ASP A 111 37.18 15.47 43.07
N ASP A 112 36.16 15.31 43.92
CA ASP A 112 35.72 16.36 44.86
C ASP A 112 36.17 16.11 46.30
N SER A 113 37.45 15.83 46.50
CA SER A 113 38.02 15.69 47.84
C SER A 113 39.18 16.62 48.12
N GLN A 114 39.17 17.89 47.72
CA GLN A 114 39.97 18.93 48.38
C GLN A 114 39.30 20.32 48.35
N THR A 115 39.36 20.99 49.51
CA THR A 115 39.03 22.39 49.80
C THR A 115 37.56 22.73 50.12
N LEU A 116 37.14 22.32 51.32
CA LEU A 116 36.17 23.08 52.12
C LEU A 116 36.94 24.19 52.85
N GLU A 117 36.75 25.45 52.46
CA GLU A 117 37.04 26.59 53.33
C GLU A 117 35.74 27.32 53.62
N VAL A 118 35.32 27.20 54.88
CA VAL A 118 34.13 27.85 55.44
C VAL A 118 34.51 29.26 55.85
N VAL A 119 33.87 30.27 55.26
CA VAL A 119 33.82 31.62 55.83
C VAL A 119 32.37 32.08 55.84
N GLU A 120 31.76 31.98 57.01
CA GLU A 120 30.58 32.78 57.35
C GLU A 120 31.04 34.17 57.78
N ALA A 121 30.48 35.23 57.20
CA ALA A 121 29.71 36.23 57.93
C ALA A 121 29.34 37.44 57.07
N SER A 122 28.22 38.04 57.49
CA SER A 122 27.82 39.45 57.37
C SER A 122 27.16 39.94 56.08
N ASP A 123 25.83 39.93 56.14
CA ASP A 123 24.93 41.07 55.91
C ASP A 123 25.56 42.34 55.31
N ARG A 124 25.21 42.62 54.06
CA ARG A 124 24.98 43.99 53.60
C ARG A 124 24.16 44.04 52.31
N VAL A 125 23.04 44.75 52.44
CA VAL A 125 22.15 45.24 51.40
C VAL A 125 22.89 46.19 50.45
N VAL A 126 22.57 46.14 49.15
CA VAL A 126 22.21 47.26 48.25
C VAL A 126 22.46 46.85 46.78
N THR A 127 21.35 46.52 46.12
CA THR A 127 20.86 47.03 44.82
C THR A 127 21.86 47.51 43.77
N THR A 128 21.88 46.88 42.59
CA THR A 128 21.33 47.41 41.31
C THR A 128 21.47 46.34 40.23
N GLY A 129 20.37 45.91 39.62
CA GLY A 129 20.07 46.22 38.21
C GLY A 129 20.64 45.12 37.28
N THR A 130 19.99 44.58 36.28
CA THR A 130 18.79 44.95 35.53
C THR A 130 18.55 43.76 34.59
N GLN A 131 17.44 43.04 34.72
CA GLN A 131 16.82 42.44 33.54
C GLN A 131 15.44 43.04 33.39
N ILE A 132 15.48 44.12 32.63
CA ILE A 132 14.38 44.76 31.96
C ILE A 132 13.67 43.73 31.08
N SER A 133 12.39 43.57 31.38
CA SER A 133 11.35 43.10 30.48
C SER A 133 10.73 44.35 29.84
N TYR A 134 10.75 44.40 28.50
CA TYR A 134 10.10 45.37 27.62
C TYR A 134 9.67 44.54 26.40
N LEU A 135 8.45 44.50 25.86
CA LEU A 135 7.17 45.19 26.04
C LEU A 135 6.13 44.18 25.45
N THR A 136 4.96 43.86 26.03
CA THR A 136 3.69 44.64 26.15
C THR A 136 3.28 45.31 24.84
N ASP A 137 2.02 45.43 24.45
CA ASP A 137 0.72 44.86 24.83
C ASP A 137 -0.20 45.45 23.74
N THR A 138 -1.05 44.64 23.10
CA THR A 138 -2.27 45.16 22.47
C THR A 138 -3.39 44.17 22.72
N VAL A 139 -3.87 44.19 23.96
CA VAL A 139 -5.27 44.28 24.39
C VAL A 139 -6.34 44.03 23.30
N LEU A 140 -7.15 42.97 23.56
CA LEU A 140 -8.61 42.83 23.37
C LEU A 140 -9.21 43.06 21.96
N ASP A 141 -9.92 42.05 21.41
CA ASP A 141 -11.35 41.94 21.73
C ASP A 141 -11.98 40.55 21.41
N THR A 142 -12.61 40.01 22.46
CA THR A 142 -13.86 39.23 22.56
C THR A 142 -14.23 37.97 21.75
N ARG A 143 -14.62 36.97 22.57
CA ARG A 143 -15.67 35.92 22.43
C ARG A 143 -15.25 34.65 21.68
N LEU A 144 -15.39 33.42 22.21
CA LEU A 144 -15.95 32.84 23.45
C LEU A 144 -15.47 31.36 23.39
N HIS A 145 -14.64 30.83 24.30
CA HIS A 145 -15.02 29.88 25.37
C HIS A 145 -16.38 29.15 25.13
N ALA A 146 -16.57 27.85 25.33
CA ALA A 146 -15.88 26.90 26.19
C ALA A 146 -16.25 25.46 25.77
N ASP A 147 -15.44 24.52 26.24
CA ASP A 147 -15.71 23.09 26.36
C ASP A 147 -17.13 22.76 26.83
N LEU A 148 -17.73 21.71 26.25
CA LEU A 148 -18.63 20.80 26.95
C LEU A 148 -18.48 19.39 26.37
N ASP A 149 -17.85 18.51 27.16
CA ASP A 149 -18.05 17.05 27.12
C ASP A 149 -19.54 16.73 27.26
N VAL A 150 -20.10 15.90 26.35
CA VAL A 150 -21.30 15.10 26.64
C VAL A 150 -21.21 13.75 25.92
N SER A 151 -21.35 12.70 26.72
CA SER A 151 -21.30 11.26 26.46
C SER A 151 -22.41 10.69 25.56
N ASP A 152 -22.15 9.48 25.05
CA ASP A 152 -23.13 8.54 24.48
C ASP A 152 -24.41 8.41 25.34
N GLU A 153 -25.60 8.47 24.73
CA GLU A 153 -26.62 7.38 24.70
C GLU A 153 -28.03 7.84 24.24
N TYR A 154 -28.67 6.98 23.43
CA TYR A 154 -30.10 6.83 23.05
C TYR A 154 -30.87 7.98 22.38
N ALA A 155 -31.24 7.77 21.11
CA ALA A 155 -32.63 7.44 20.70
C ALA A 155 -32.83 7.49 19.17
N THR A 156 -33.25 6.37 18.57
CA THR A 156 -34.19 6.38 17.42
C THR A 156 -35.63 6.31 17.98
N PRO A 157 -36.75 6.51 17.23
CA PRO A 157 -36.94 6.65 15.77
C PRO A 157 -37.98 7.75 15.34
N LEU A 158 -38.38 7.72 14.04
CA LEU A 158 -39.60 8.30 13.40
C LEU A 158 -39.43 9.77 12.92
N THR A 159 -39.81 10.24 11.72
CA THR A 159 -40.76 9.82 10.68
C THR A 159 -40.46 10.62 9.39
N GLY A 160 -40.62 10.00 8.22
CA GLY A 160 -41.18 10.61 7.00
C GLY A 160 -40.65 11.96 6.52
N GLY A 161 -39.61 11.92 5.70
CA GLY A 161 -39.35 12.90 4.67
C GLY A 161 -38.71 12.20 3.50
N GLU A 162 -39.53 11.69 2.57
CA GLU A 162 -39.05 11.44 1.21
C GLU A 162 -38.60 12.80 0.68
N THR A 163 -37.30 13.09 0.77
CA THR A 163 -36.73 14.16 -0.05
C THR A 163 -36.86 13.66 -1.48
N GLU A 164 -37.91 14.16 -2.14
CA GLU A 164 -38.12 14.09 -3.57
C GLU A 164 -36.75 14.30 -4.26
N PRO A 165 -36.29 13.36 -5.11
CA PRO A 165 -35.02 13.52 -5.80
C PRO A 165 -35.07 14.87 -6.51
N ALA A 166 -34.10 15.74 -6.19
CA ALA A 166 -33.99 17.05 -6.82
C ALA A 166 -34.13 16.87 -8.35
N PRO A 167 -34.98 17.66 -9.02
CA PRO A 167 -35.21 17.51 -10.45
C PRO A 167 -33.86 17.51 -11.16
N ALA A 168 -33.62 16.48 -11.96
CA ALA A 168 -32.38 16.37 -12.73
C ALA A 168 -32.14 17.70 -13.45
N PRO A 169 -30.94 18.30 -13.33
CA PRO A 169 -30.67 19.57 -13.98
C PRO A 169 -30.95 19.44 -15.49
N PRO A 170 -31.46 20.50 -16.14
CA PRO A 170 -31.79 20.46 -17.55
C PRO A 170 -30.58 19.97 -18.35
N VAL A 171 -30.81 19.01 -19.24
CA VAL A 171 -29.78 18.51 -20.16
C VAL A 171 -29.36 19.67 -21.05
N ARG A 172 -28.10 20.09 -20.92
CA ARG A 172 -27.51 21.14 -21.74
C ARG A 172 -26.75 20.50 -22.89
N GLU A 173 -26.85 21.08 -24.08
CA GLU A 173 -26.18 20.57 -25.28
C GLU A 173 -24.98 21.45 -25.71
N GLU A 174 -24.88 22.67 -25.19
CA GLU A 174 -23.85 23.64 -25.60
C GLU A 174 -22.97 24.10 -24.43
N VAL A 175 -21.77 24.58 -24.77
CA VAL A 175 -20.82 25.18 -23.82
C VAL A 175 -21.29 26.60 -23.48
N GLU A 176 -21.48 26.88 -22.20
CA GLU A 176 -21.98 28.17 -21.70
C GLU A 176 -20.86 28.97 -21.03
N THR A 177 -20.93 30.31 -21.07
CA THR A 177 -20.04 31.19 -20.31
C THR A 177 -20.79 31.76 -19.10
N TYR A 178 -20.32 31.45 -17.89
CA TYR A 178 -20.90 31.94 -16.64
C TYR A 178 -20.07 33.10 -16.07
N LEU A 179 -20.74 34.20 -15.72
CA LEU A 179 -20.11 35.33 -15.04
C LEU A 179 -20.21 35.14 -13.52
N VAL A 180 -19.08 34.99 -12.84
CA VAL A 180 -19.00 34.78 -11.40
C VAL A 180 -19.65 35.95 -10.65
N GLN A 181 -20.54 35.63 -9.71
CA GLN A 181 -21.22 36.62 -8.86
C GLN A 181 -20.57 36.71 -7.48
N GLU A 182 -20.93 37.75 -6.73
CA GLU A 182 -20.47 37.89 -5.34
C GLU A 182 -20.99 36.74 -4.46
N GLY A 183 -20.09 36.07 -3.74
CA GLY A 183 -20.42 34.93 -2.87
C GLY A 183 -20.44 33.57 -3.55
N ASP A 184 -20.15 33.50 -4.86
CA ASP A 184 -20.02 32.24 -5.58
C ASP A 184 -18.78 31.44 -5.14
N THR A 185 -18.93 30.12 -5.13
CA THR A 185 -17.83 29.17 -5.00
C THR A 185 -17.87 28.19 -6.16
N LEU A 186 -16.71 27.72 -6.62
CA LEU A 186 -16.64 26.73 -7.70
C LEU A 186 -17.47 25.47 -7.41
N GLY A 187 -17.55 25.05 -6.14
CA GLY A 187 -18.37 23.91 -5.72
C GLY A 187 -19.88 24.17 -5.86
N ARG A 188 -20.38 25.34 -5.44
CA ARG A 188 -21.80 25.71 -5.60
C ARG A 188 -22.18 25.92 -7.06
N ILE A 189 -21.27 26.46 -7.87
CA ILE A 189 -21.46 26.55 -9.31
C ILE A 189 -21.53 25.13 -9.89
N ALA A 190 -20.60 24.24 -9.56
CA ALA A 190 -20.63 22.85 -10.03
C ALA A 190 -21.94 22.15 -9.67
N GLU A 191 -22.40 22.28 -8.43
CA GLU A 191 -23.67 21.73 -7.96
C GLU A 191 -24.88 22.30 -8.71
N ARG A 192 -24.94 23.63 -8.87
CA ARG A 192 -26.01 24.29 -9.65
C ARG A 192 -26.11 23.76 -11.07
N TYR A 193 -24.95 23.53 -11.69
CA TYR A 193 -24.86 23.04 -13.05
C TYR A 193 -24.90 21.50 -13.13
N GLY A 194 -24.94 20.77 -12.01
CA GLY A 194 -24.92 19.30 -12.00
C GLY A 194 -23.64 18.71 -12.59
N LEU A 195 -22.52 19.41 -12.44
CA LEU A 195 -21.21 18.99 -12.93
C LEU A 195 -20.31 18.62 -11.76
N ASN A 196 -19.30 17.81 -12.05
CA ASN A 196 -18.18 17.59 -11.15
C ASN A 196 -17.33 18.86 -11.03
N LEU A 197 -16.89 19.18 -9.81
CA LEU A 197 -15.99 20.31 -9.54
C LEU A 197 -14.74 20.25 -10.43
N SER A 198 -14.19 19.06 -10.62
CA SER A 198 -13.02 18.80 -11.46
C SER A 198 -13.24 19.23 -12.92
N THR A 199 -14.45 19.03 -13.47
CA THR A 199 -14.78 19.44 -14.84
C THR A 199 -14.71 20.95 -15.01
N ILE A 200 -15.27 21.71 -14.06
CA ILE A 200 -15.18 23.19 -14.09
C ILE A 200 -13.72 23.64 -13.93
N LEU A 201 -12.97 22.99 -13.05
CA LEU A 201 -11.55 23.29 -12.86
C LEU A 201 -10.76 23.10 -14.17
N TRP A 202 -10.90 21.96 -14.83
CA TRP A 202 -10.17 21.64 -16.05
C TRP A 202 -10.57 22.51 -17.23
N ALA A 203 -11.88 22.76 -17.42
CA ALA A 203 -12.38 23.62 -18.49
C ALA A 203 -11.84 25.05 -18.42
N ASN A 204 -11.50 25.53 -17.21
CA ASN A 204 -11.04 26.88 -16.94
C ASN A 204 -9.55 26.98 -16.56
N GLN A 205 -8.80 25.88 -16.67
CA GLN A 205 -7.39 25.82 -16.28
C GLN A 205 -7.17 26.24 -14.81
N LEU A 206 -8.16 26.00 -13.96
CA LEU A 206 -8.12 26.29 -12.52
C LEU A 206 -7.68 25.06 -11.74
N THR A 207 -7.21 25.30 -10.52
CA THR A 207 -6.86 24.27 -9.54
C THR A 207 -7.75 24.42 -8.31
N ILE A 208 -7.76 23.43 -7.42
CA ILE A 208 -8.49 23.53 -6.14
C ILE A 208 -8.02 24.69 -5.24
N ARG A 209 -6.83 25.23 -5.51
CA ARG A 209 -6.27 26.41 -4.81
C ARG A 209 -6.59 27.73 -5.51
N SER A 210 -7.12 27.68 -6.74
CA SER A 210 -7.45 28.88 -7.50
C SER A 210 -8.63 29.60 -6.85
N THR A 211 -8.51 30.92 -6.70
CA THR A 211 -9.59 31.78 -6.20
C THR A 211 -10.29 32.42 -7.38
N ILE A 212 -11.62 32.37 -7.41
CA ILE A 212 -12.45 33.07 -8.40
C ILE A 212 -12.86 34.44 -7.88
N ARG A 213 -13.06 35.40 -8.78
CA ARG A 213 -13.51 36.77 -8.43
C ARG A 213 -14.82 37.11 -9.12
N PRO A 214 -15.68 37.95 -8.50
CA PRO A 214 -16.87 38.46 -9.18
C PRO A 214 -16.51 39.15 -10.50
N GLY A 215 -17.28 38.89 -11.55
CA GLY A 215 -17.03 39.34 -12.92
C GLY A 215 -16.05 38.47 -13.73
N GLN A 216 -15.53 37.39 -13.15
CA GLN A 216 -14.73 36.42 -13.91
C GLN A 216 -15.62 35.55 -14.79
N GLU A 217 -15.24 35.36 -16.05
CA GLU A 217 -15.90 34.43 -16.96
C GLU A 217 -15.38 33.00 -16.75
N LEU A 218 -16.30 32.04 -16.60
CA LEU A 218 -16.03 30.63 -16.50
C LEU A 218 -16.73 29.88 -17.64
N THR A 219 -15.97 29.07 -18.35
CA THR A 219 -16.47 28.08 -19.32
C THR A 219 -17.13 26.93 -18.57
N ILE A 220 -18.41 26.71 -18.82
CA ILE A 220 -19.21 25.62 -18.23
C ILE A 220 -19.57 24.64 -19.33
N LEU A 221 -19.19 23.37 -19.13
CA LEU A 221 -19.45 22.31 -20.12
C LEU A 221 -20.89 21.80 -20.01
N PRO A 222 -21.47 21.28 -21.12
CA PRO A 222 -22.80 20.68 -21.09
C PRO A 222 -22.87 19.47 -20.15
N LYS A 223 -21.77 18.72 -20.02
CA LYS A 223 -21.63 17.55 -19.16
C LYS A 223 -20.22 17.36 -18.63
N ASP A 224 -20.06 16.40 -17.72
CA ASP A 224 -18.78 16.01 -17.16
C ASP A 224 -17.81 15.54 -18.24
N GLY A 225 -16.60 16.07 -18.20
CA GLY A 225 -15.55 15.75 -19.14
C GLY A 225 -14.46 16.80 -19.19
N VAL A 226 -13.68 16.76 -20.28
CA VAL A 226 -12.57 17.67 -20.53
C VAL A 226 -12.64 18.21 -21.95
N VAL A 227 -12.28 19.47 -22.12
CA VAL A 227 -12.06 20.07 -23.44
C VAL A 227 -10.61 19.85 -23.86
N TYR A 228 -10.40 19.28 -25.05
CA TYR A 228 -9.09 19.02 -25.62
C TYR A 228 -8.90 19.72 -26.96
N LYS A 229 -7.76 20.37 -27.15
CA LYS A 229 -7.39 20.99 -28.42
C LYS A 229 -6.49 20.03 -29.21
N VAL A 230 -6.96 19.61 -30.39
CA VAL A 230 -6.25 18.68 -31.28
C VAL A 230 -4.92 19.28 -31.72
N VAL A 231 -3.84 18.51 -31.59
CA VAL A 231 -2.51 18.87 -32.09
C VAL A 231 -2.08 17.96 -33.24
N SER A 232 -1.02 18.36 -33.94
CA SER A 232 -0.48 17.59 -35.07
C SER A 232 -0.13 16.16 -34.65
N GLY A 233 -0.63 15.18 -35.41
CA GLY A 233 -0.40 13.74 -35.19
C GLY A 233 -1.33 13.10 -34.14
N ASP A 234 -2.34 13.81 -33.66
CA ASP A 234 -3.42 13.20 -32.87
C ASP A 234 -4.33 12.32 -33.73
N THR A 235 -4.82 11.24 -33.13
CA THR A 235 -5.91 10.41 -33.68
C THR A 235 -6.95 10.23 -32.59
N ILE A 236 -8.22 10.05 -32.95
CA ILE A 236 -9.29 9.83 -31.97
C ILE A 236 -8.94 8.68 -31.03
N SER A 237 -8.44 7.56 -31.56
CA SER A 237 -8.04 6.41 -30.74
C SER A 237 -6.89 6.72 -29.77
N ARG A 238 -5.97 7.62 -30.12
CA ARG A 238 -4.87 8.02 -29.24
C ARG A 238 -5.34 8.97 -28.15
N ILE A 239 -6.29 9.86 -28.47
CA ILE A 239 -6.94 10.75 -27.50
C ILE A 239 -7.79 9.91 -26.54
N ALA A 240 -8.67 9.04 -27.06
CA ALA A 240 -9.51 8.14 -26.29
C ALA A 240 -8.72 7.38 -25.21
N ARG A 241 -7.63 6.71 -25.61
CA ARG A 241 -6.72 6.01 -24.67
C ARG A 241 -6.01 6.92 -23.66
N ARG A 242 -5.75 8.18 -24.00
CA ARG A 242 -5.09 9.13 -23.09
C ARG A 242 -6.03 9.59 -21.98
N TYR A 243 -7.31 9.74 -22.29
CA TYR A 243 -8.33 10.23 -21.39
C TYR A 243 -9.18 9.10 -20.75
N ASP A 244 -8.82 7.84 -21.03
CA ASP A 244 -9.51 6.63 -20.55
C ASP A 244 -11.00 6.57 -20.92
N VAL A 245 -11.31 6.95 -22.16
CA VAL A 245 -12.67 6.92 -22.72
C VAL A 245 -12.71 6.11 -24.01
N GLU A 246 -13.91 5.68 -24.39
CA GLU A 246 -14.12 4.98 -25.66
C GLU A 246 -14.09 5.96 -26.83
N ALA A 247 -13.51 5.53 -27.95
CA ALA A 247 -13.37 6.36 -29.15
C ALA A 247 -14.72 6.80 -29.71
N ASP A 248 -15.71 5.91 -29.69
CA ASP A 248 -17.05 6.15 -30.21
C ASP A 248 -17.78 7.25 -29.43
N GLN A 249 -17.57 7.31 -28.10
CA GLN A 249 -18.14 8.37 -27.27
C GLN A 249 -17.61 9.76 -27.63
N ILE A 250 -16.35 9.86 -28.06
CA ILE A 250 -15.77 11.13 -28.55
C ILE A 250 -16.37 11.48 -29.91
N LEU A 251 -16.56 10.49 -30.80
CA LEU A 251 -17.10 10.73 -32.14
C LEU A 251 -18.54 11.23 -32.08
N ASP A 252 -19.38 10.54 -31.32
CA ASP A 252 -20.80 10.87 -31.15
C ASP A 252 -20.96 12.27 -30.57
N GLU A 253 -20.15 12.59 -29.55
CA GLU A 253 -20.26 13.87 -28.85
C GLU A 253 -19.80 15.06 -29.67
N ASN A 254 -18.78 14.86 -30.52
CA ASN A 254 -18.23 15.92 -31.36
C ASN A 254 -18.81 15.91 -32.78
N GLN A 255 -19.88 15.12 -33.02
CA GLN A 255 -20.55 14.97 -34.30
C GLN A 255 -19.58 14.64 -35.45
N LEU A 256 -18.57 13.81 -35.16
CA LEU A 256 -17.53 13.44 -36.11
C LEU A 256 -17.94 12.21 -36.90
N ALA A 257 -17.88 12.31 -38.23
CA ALA A 257 -18.27 11.21 -39.13
C ALA A 257 -17.31 10.00 -39.09
N SER A 258 -16.05 10.18 -38.69
CA SER A 258 -15.05 9.10 -38.60
C SER A 258 -13.81 9.47 -37.78
N THR A 259 -13.02 8.47 -37.41
CA THR A 259 -11.77 8.60 -36.61
C THR A 259 -10.66 9.42 -37.26
N ASP A 260 -10.74 9.67 -38.56
CA ASP A 260 -9.67 10.25 -39.38
C ASP A 260 -9.94 11.70 -39.80
N THR A 261 -11.05 12.30 -39.36
CA THR A 261 -11.48 13.66 -39.78
C THR A 261 -10.96 14.76 -38.84
N LEU A 262 -9.91 14.51 -38.07
CA LEU A 262 -9.42 15.47 -37.09
C LEU A 262 -8.66 16.64 -37.74
N GLN A 263 -9.11 17.86 -37.47
CA GLN A 263 -8.39 19.08 -37.88
C GLN A 263 -7.47 19.56 -36.75
N ILE A 264 -6.22 19.89 -37.08
CA ILE A 264 -5.29 20.46 -36.12
C ILE A 264 -5.84 21.80 -35.62
N GLY A 265 -5.90 21.96 -34.29
CA GLY A 265 -6.44 23.14 -33.62
C GLY A 265 -7.93 23.06 -33.32
N GLN A 266 -8.64 22.03 -33.80
CA GLN A 266 -10.03 21.77 -33.45
C GLN A 266 -10.17 21.49 -31.95
N THR A 267 -11.24 22.00 -31.35
CA THR A 267 -11.57 21.77 -29.95
C THR A 267 -12.56 20.60 -29.87
N LEU A 268 -12.25 19.61 -29.03
CA LEU A 268 -13.05 18.42 -28.81
C LEU A 268 -13.52 18.36 -27.36
N LEU A 269 -14.80 18.03 -27.16
CA LEU A 269 -15.35 17.67 -25.86
C LEU A 269 -15.14 16.16 -25.63
N ILE A 270 -14.46 15.81 -24.56
CA ILE A 270 -14.20 14.41 -24.19
C ILE A 270 -15.13 14.06 -23.01
N PRO A 271 -16.29 13.41 -23.25
CA PRO A 271 -17.24 13.09 -22.19
C PRO A 271 -16.65 12.09 -21.20
N GLY A 272 -16.77 12.37 -19.90
CA GLY A 272 -16.28 11.50 -18.82
C GLY A 272 -14.76 11.33 -18.77
N GLY A 273 -14.01 11.97 -19.68
CA GLY A 273 -12.56 11.86 -19.71
C GLY A 273 -11.91 12.66 -18.60
N GLU A 274 -10.87 12.08 -17.99
CA GLU A 274 -10.02 12.79 -17.03
C GLU A 274 -8.74 13.23 -17.74
N PRO A 275 -8.27 14.48 -17.54
CA PRO A 275 -7.06 14.92 -18.20
C PRO A 275 -5.90 14.14 -17.61
N PHE A 276 -5.10 13.54 -18.49
CA PHE A 276 -3.77 13.05 -18.12
C PHE A 276 -2.95 14.24 -17.61
N GLN A 277 -2.95 14.44 -16.29
CA GLN A 277 -2.09 15.42 -15.66
C GLN A 277 -0.66 14.94 -15.88
N ALA A 278 0.03 15.56 -16.84
CA ALA A 278 1.47 15.50 -16.83
C ALA A 278 1.91 15.99 -15.46
N ALA A 279 2.63 15.13 -14.71
CA ALA A 279 3.20 15.50 -13.44
C ALA A 279 3.84 16.89 -13.60
N PRO A 280 3.60 17.84 -12.67
CA PRO A 280 4.26 19.13 -12.76
C PRO A 280 5.76 18.86 -12.95
N ARG A 281 6.34 19.41 -14.02
CA ARG A 281 7.79 19.41 -14.17
C ARG A 281 8.31 20.20 -12.99
N ILE A 282 8.73 19.50 -11.94
CA ILE A 282 9.52 20.08 -10.89
C ILE A 282 10.84 20.44 -11.59
N THR A 283 10.95 21.67 -12.08
CA THR A 283 12.27 22.27 -12.26
C THR A 283 12.90 22.21 -10.88
N ALA A 284 13.80 21.25 -10.67
CA ALA A 284 14.51 21.12 -9.41
C ALA A 284 15.06 22.50 -9.07
N PRO A 285 14.74 23.07 -7.89
CA PRO A 285 15.30 24.35 -7.51
C PRO A 285 16.82 24.21 -7.51
N VAL A 286 17.51 25.19 -8.09
CA VAL A 286 18.98 25.25 -8.21
C VAL A 286 19.68 25.07 -6.85
N ALA A 287 18.96 25.26 -5.74
CA ALA A 287 19.37 24.93 -4.38
C ALA A 287 19.78 23.44 -4.17
N ASN A 288 19.26 22.51 -4.97
CA ASN A 288 19.65 21.09 -4.91
C ASN A 288 21.01 20.79 -5.57
N LEU A 289 21.67 21.76 -6.22
CA LEU A 289 23.04 21.60 -6.73
C LEU A 289 24.11 21.69 -5.63
N PHE A 290 23.76 22.23 -4.46
CA PHE A 290 24.70 22.45 -3.34
C PHE A 290 24.28 21.76 -2.05
N SER A 291 23.27 20.87 -2.09
CA SER A 291 23.01 19.99 -0.95
C SER A 291 24.12 18.93 -0.89
N PRO A 292 24.80 18.75 0.26
CA PRO A 292 25.69 17.61 0.43
C PRO A 292 24.88 16.34 0.16
N PRO A 293 25.44 15.33 -0.54
CA PRO A 293 24.68 14.14 -0.88
C PRO A 293 24.09 13.54 0.39
N SER A 294 22.76 13.57 0.50
CA SER A 294 22.03 12.81 1.51
C SER A 294 22.55 11.38 1.45
N LYS A 295 23.06 10.87 2.57
CA LYS A 295 23.71 9.55 2.72
C LYS A 295 23.14 8.52 1.74
N VAL A 296 23.80 8.40 0.60
CA VAL A 296 23.48 7.44 -0.45
C VAL A 296 23.98 6.09 0.03
N ALA A 297 23.08 5.13 0.23
CA ALA A 297 23.43 3.72 0.21
C ALA A 297 23.81 3.35 -1.24
N PRO A 298 24.82 2.49 -1.45
CA PRO A 298 25.71 2.56 -2.61
C PRO A 298 25.01 2.27 -3.94
N SER A 299 25.34 3.09 -4.94
CA SER A 299 25.25 2.77 -6.36
C SER A 299 26.11 1.54 -6.65
N GLY A 300 25.47 0.42 -6.93
CA GLY A 300 26.16 -0.83 -7.20
C GLY A 300 25.27 -1.91 -7.79
N GLY A 301 24.49 -1.61 -8.83
CA GLY A 301 23.79 -2.61 -9.67
C GLY A 301 22.89 -3.63 -8.95
N GLY A 302 22.66 -3.46 -7.65
CA GLY A 302 22.00 -4.40 -6.75
C GLY A 302 20.65 -3.86 -6.30
N TRP A 303 19.76 -4.78 -5.94
CA TRP A 303 18.42 -4.45 -5.49
C TRP A 303 18.44 -4.06 -4.02
N LEU A 304 17.82 -2.92 -3.70
CA LEU A 304 17.66 -2.41 -2.35
C LEU A 304 16.37 -2.91 -1.71
N TRP A 305 16.44 -3.13 -0.41
CA TRP A 305 15.28 -3.44 0.41
C TRP A 305 14.27 -2.27 0.36
N PRO A 306 12.96 -2.53 0.14
CA PRO A 306 12.03 -1.50 -0.33
C PRO A 306 11.32 -0.71 0.79
N THR A 307 11.72 -0.83 2.06
CA THR A 307 11.06 -0.15 3.20
C THR A 307 11.99 -0.10 4.42
N ASP A 308 11.69 0.72 5.43
CA ASP A 308 12.45 0.79 6.68
C ASP A 308 12.30 -0.48 7.55
N TRP A 309 11.21 -1.23 7.34
CA TRP A 309 10.84 -2.38 8.16
C TRP A 309 11.40 -3.69 7.60
N ARG A 310 11.83 -4.61 8.48
CA ARG A 310 12.41 -5.92 8.08
C ARG A 310 11.56 -7.13 8.47
N VAL A 311 10.34 -6.89 8.94
CA VAL A 311 9.42 -7.96 9.36
C VAL A 311 8.57 -8.36 8.16
N ILE A 312 8.74 -9.60 7.70
CA ILE A 312 7.92 -10.18 6.64
C ILE A 312 6.70 -10.86 7.28
N THR A 313 5.51 -10.43 6.93
CA THR A 313 4.24 -11.02 7.40
C THR A 313 3.76 -12.14 6.48
N GLN A 314 4.05 -12.05 5.18
CA GLN A 314 3.72 -13.09 4.20
C GLN A 314 4.80 -13.24 3.13
N TYR A 315 5.22 -14.48 2.89
CA TYR A 315 6.24 -14.81 1.90
C TYR A 315 5.66 -15.06 0.51
N TYR A 316 6.52 -14.95 -0.50
CA TYR A 316 6.21 -15.35 -1.88
C TYR A 316 5.84 -16.83 -1.97
N GLY A 317 4.84 -17.14 -2.79
CA GLY A 317 4.40 -18.52 -3.00
C GLY A 317 3.26 -18.64 -4.02
N TRP A 318 2.72 -19.85 -4.14
CA TRP A 318 1.74 -20.17 -5.20
C TRP A 318 0.42 -19.38 -5.15
N ARG A 319 0.07 -18.75 -4.01
CA ARG A 319 -1.11 -17.87 -3.85
C ARG A 319 -0.73 -16.41 -3.59
N HIS A 320 0.55 -16.10 -3.57
CA HIS A 320 1.05 -14.80 -3.15
C HIS A 320 2.25 -14.40 -4.00
N THR A 321 2.03 -13.45 -4.89
CA THR A 321 2.93 -13.06 -5.99
C THR A 321 4.09 -12.15 -5.57
N GLY A 322 4.13 -11.76 -4.30
CA GLY A 322 5.14 -10.88 -3.73
C GLY A 322 5.52 -11.26 -2.30
N VAL A 323 6.05 -10.30 -1.56
CA VAL A 323 6.33 -10.38 -0.13
C VAL A 323 5.58 -9.25 0.55
N ASP A 324 4.87 -9.57 1.63
CA ASP A 324 4.20 -8.59 2.47
C ASP A 324 5.14 -8.25 3.62
N ILE A 325 5.46 -6.97 3.74
CA ILE A 325 6.37 -6.42 4.74
C ILE A 325 5.56 -5.52 5.66
N ASP A 326 5.70 -5.76 6.95
CA ASP A 326 5.01 -4.99 7.99
C ASP A 326 5.34 -3.50 7.88
N GLY A 327 4.42 -2.64 8.32
CA GLY A 327 4.63 -1.21 8.32
C GLY A 327 3.40 -0.44 8.79
N ASP A 328 3.60 0.84 9.10
CA ASP A 328 2.54 1.74 9.51
C ASP A 328 2.39 2.90 8.51
N TYR A 329 1.48 3.83 8.79
CA TYR A 329 1.25 4.99 7.91
C TYR A 329 2.43 5.97 7.84
N SER A 330 3.42 5.85 8.74
CA SER A 330 4.66 6.63 8.74
C SER A 330 5.76 6.01 7.88
N THR A 331 5.69 4.71 7.62
CA THR A 331 6.65 3.95 6.82
C THR A 331 6.65 4.39 5.35
N PHE A 332 7.86 4.57 4.78
CA PHE A 332 8.04 4.81 3.36
C PHE A 332 8.29 3.52 2.57
N SER A 333 7.82 3.50 1.34
CA SER A 333 8.21 2.51 0.33
C SER A 333 9.24 3.14 -0.61
N TYR A 334 10.39 2.49 -0.78
CA TYR A 334 11.53 2.99 -1.56
C TYR A 334 11.72 2.20 -2.86
N ALA A 335 12.23 2.88 -3.89
CA ALA A 335 12.58 2.21 -5.14
C ALA A 335 13.70 1.18 -4.90
N ALA A 336 13.44 -0.08 -5.19
CA ALA A 336 14.42 -1.14 -5.03
C ALA A 336 15.60 -1.01 -6.02
N ARG A 337 15.41 -0.34 -7.16
CA ARG A 337 16.45 -0.11 -8.16
C ARG A 337 16.13 1.15 -8.98
N ASP A 338 17.13 1.70 -9.65
CA ASP A 338 16.95 2.79 -10.61
C ASP A 338 15.94 2.39 -11.69
N GLY A 339 15.09 3.32 -12.11
CA GLY A 339 14.10 3.02 -13.14
C GLY A 339 13.17 4.19 -13.47
N VAL A 340 12.14 3.88 -14.24
CA VAL A 340 11.10 4.82 -14.66
C VAL A 340 9.76 4.33 -14.13
N VAL A 341 9.00 5.21 -13.49
CA VAL A 341 7.65 4.90 -13.02
C VAL A 341 6.73 4.66 -14.23
N ILE A 342 6.28 3.43 -14.42
CA ILE A 342 5.37 3.08 -15.53
C ILE A 342 3.89 3.12 -15.12
N TYR A 343 3.61 3.09 -13.82
CA TYR A 343 2.27 3.21 -13.25
C TYR A 343 2.31 3.86 -11.87
N SER A 344 1.36 4.75 -11.59
CA SER A 344 1.10 5.32 -10.26
C SER A 344 -0.38 5.67 -10.16
N GLY A 345 -1.14 4.94 -9.33
CA GLY A 345 -2.59 5.10 -9.24
C GLY A 345 -3.30 3.94 -8.56
N TRP A 346 -4.63 3.88 -8.69
CA TRP A 346 -5.47 2.85 -8.10
C TRP A 346 -5.58 1.58 -8.96
N ARG A 347 -5.18 0.42 -8.43
CA ARG A 347 -5.08 -0.84 -9.19
C ARG A 347 -5.88 -2.00 -8.58
N GLY A 348 -7.21 -1.87 -8.59
CA GLY A 348 -8.11 -2.93 -8.14
C GLY A 348 -7.78 -3.42 -6.73
N GLY A 349 -7.58 -4.74 -6.58
CA GLY A 349 -7.24 -5.35 -5.28
C GLY A 349 -5.94 -4.85 -4.64
N TYR A 350 -5.02 -4.27 -5.40
CA TYR A 350 -3.75 -3.73 -4.88
C TYR A 350 -3.89 -2.33 -4.25
N GLY A 351 -5.02 -1.65 -4.45
CA GLY A 351 -5.21 -0.27 -3.96
C GLY A 351 -4.27 0.73 -4.64
N LEU A 352 -3.83 1.76 -3.91
CA LEU A 352 -2.83 2.70 -4.42
C LEU A 352 -1.50 1.98 -4.62
N THR A 353 -1.04 2.00 -5.86
CA THR A 353 0.07 1.18 -6.35
C THR A 353 1.02 2.02 -7.19
N ILE A 354 2.31 1.70 -7.12
CA ILE A 354 3.35 2.19 -8.03
C ILE A 354 4.04 1.00 -8.69
N GLU A 355 4.30 1.12 -9.99
CA GLU A 355 5.15 0.18 -10.73
C GLU A 355 6.32 0.93 -11.35
N VAL A 356 7.53 0.39 -11.20
CA VAL A 356 8.78 0.96 -11.73
C VAL A 356 9.40 -0.03 -12.69
N ASP A 357 9.60 0.38 -13.94
CA ASP A 357 10.38 -0.36 -14.94
C ASP A 357 11.86 -0.02 -14.77
N HIS A 358 12.66 -1.06 -14.58
CA HIS A 358 14.09 -0.93 -14.35
C HIS A 358 14.94 -1.31 -15.56
N GLY A 359 14.32 -1.50 -16.73
CA GLY A 359 14.97 -2.08 -17.89
C GLY A 359 15.27 -3.58 -17.71
N ASP A 360 15.88 -4.17 -18.73
CA ASP A 360 16.25 -5.59 -18.77
C ASP A 360 15.09 -6.57 -18.49
N GLY A 361 13.87 -6.12 -18.73
CA GLY A 361 12.63 -6.87 -18.53
C GLY A 361 12.15 -6.95 -17.08
N TYR A 362 12.72 -6.15 -16.16
CA TYR A 362 12.31 -6.13 -14.75
C TYR A 362 11.38 -4.96 -14.42
N VAL A 363 10.31 -5.27 -13.69
CA VAL A 363 9.38 -4.31 -13.10
C VAL A 363 9.22 -4.62 -11.62
N THR A 364 9.24 -3.60 -10.75
CA THR A 364 8.80 -3.75 -9.36
C THR A 364 7.42 -3.15 -9.15
N ARG A 365 6.63 -3.77 -8.27
CA ARG A 365 5.33 -3.25 -7.83
C ARG A 365 5.33 -3.04 -6.32
N TYR A 366 4.80 -1.89 -5.91
CA TYR A 366 4.62 -1.48 -4.51
C TYR A 366 3.14 -1.13 -4.34
N ALA A 367 2.43 -1.82 -3.43
CA ALA A 367 0.98 -1.74 -3.32
C ALA A 367 0.50 -1.46 -1.89
N HIS A 368 -0.82 -1.28 -1.76
CA HIS A 368 -1.55 -0.93 -0.53
C HIS A 368 -1.18 0.42 0.08
N HIS A 369 -0.61 1.35 -0.71
CA HIS A 369 -0.17 2.64 -0.17
C HIS A 369 -1.31 3.48 0.38
N SER A 370 -1.00 4.37 1.33
CA SER A 370 -1.91 5.45 1.72
C SER A 370 -1.78 6.67 0.81
N LYS A 371 -0.60 6.89 0.25
CA LYS A 371 -0.30 8.00 -0.66
C LYS A 371 0.88 7.67 -1.57
N ASN A 372 0.72 7.89 -2.88
CA ASN A 372 1.81 7.89 -3.84
C ASN A 372 2.51 9.27 -3.85
N LEU A 373 3.83 9.29 -3.89
CA LEU A 373 4.66 10.52 -3.91
C LEU A 373 5.24 10.82 -5.29
N VAL A 374 5.26 9.81 -6.17
CA VAL A 374 5.78 9.92 -7.54
C VAL A 374 4.68 9.65 -8.57
N ALA A 375 4.87 10.17 -9.77
CA ALA A 375 3.92 10.06 -10.87
C ALA A 375 4.49 9.24 -12.05
N ARG A 376 3.59 8.75 -12.92
CA ARG A 376 4.00 8.01 -14.13
C ARG A 376 4.91 8.88 -15.02
N GLY A 377 6.00 8.28 -15.49
CA GLY A 377 7.03 8.91 -16.33
C GLY A 377 8.19 9.51 -15.53
N GLU A 378 8.13 9.53 -14.20
CA GLU A 378 9.21 10.01 -13.35
C GLU A 378 10.39 9.01 -13.35
N VAL A 379 11.61 9.53 -13.47
CA VAL A 379 12.84 8.75 -13.28
C VAL A 379 13.14 8.74 -11.78
N VAL A 380 13.30 7.54 -11.23
CA VAL A 380 13.57 7.34 -9.81
C VAL A 380 14.89 6.62 -9.61
N ASN A 381 15.64 7.03 -8.60
CA ASN A 381 16.87 6.36 -8.20
C ASN A 381 16.58 5.31 -7.12
N ALA A 382 17.40 4.27 -7.04
CA ALA A 382 17.35 3.28 -5.97
C ALA A 382 17.40 3.98 -4.60
N GLY A 383 16.50 3.62 -3.70
CA GLY A 383 16.35 4.22 -2.38
C GLY A 383 15.51 5.50 -2.34
N GLN A 384 15.05 6.02 -3.50
CA GLN A 384 14.13 7.15 -3.52
C GLN A 384 12.77 6.76 -2.96
N ALA A 385 12.19 7.60 -2.11
CA ALA A 385 10.84 7.40 -1.57
C ALA A 385 9.79 7.51 -2.68
N LEU A 386 8.99 6.45 -2.83
CA LEU A 386 7.93 6.32 -3.83
C LEU A 386 6.55 6.60 -3.25
N ALA A 387 6.31 6.14 -2.02
CA ALA A 387 4.98 6.18 -1.39
C ALA A 387 5.06 6.09 0.13
N ARG A 388 3.92 6.36 0.79
CA ARG A 388 3.67 5.99 2.20
C ARG A 388 2.87 4.70 2.26
N THR A 389 3.29 3.78 3.11
CA THR A 389 2.60 2.51 3.37
C THR A 389 1.18 2.77 3.91
N GLY A 390 0.27 1.83 3.68
CA GLY A 390 -1.14 1.97 4.05
C GLY A 390 -1.87 0.63 4.03
N THR A 391 -3.19 0.68 3.86
CA THR A 391 -4.06 -0.50 3.78
C THR A 391 -5.13 -0.36 2.69
N THR A 392 -4.85 0.38 1.61
CA THR A 392 -5.82 0.60 0.53
C THR A 392 -6.02 -0.66 -0.32
N GLY A 393 -7.14 -0.76 -1.03
CA GLY A 393 -7.48 -1.95 -1.80
C GLY A 393 -7.93 -3.11 -0.92
N ARG A 394 -7.57 -4.34 -1.29
CA ARG A 394 -7.95 -5.55 -0.54
C ARG A 394 -6.81 -5.97 0.40
N SER A 395 -6.78 -5.34 1.57
CA SER A 395 -5.80 -5.58 2.62
C SER A 395 -6.50 -5.87 3.96
N THR A 396 -5.86 -6.69 4.81
CA THR A 396 -6.34 -7.01 6.17
C THR A 396 -5.64 -6.19 7.26
N GLY A 397 -4.66 -5.37 6.90
CA GLY A 397 -3.87 -4.57 7.84
C GLY A 397 -2.79 -3.76 7.11
N THR A 398 -2.20 -2.79 7.80
CA THR A 398 -1.17 -1.92 7.19
C THR A 398 0.08 -2.73 6.85
N HIS A 399 0.47 -2.74 5.58
CA HIS A 399 1.67 -3.42 5.10
C HIS A 399 2.06 -2.93 3.70
N LEU A 400 3.30 -3.18 3.31
CA LEU A 400 3.76 -3.06 1.92
C LEU A 400 3.66 -4.42 1.25
N HIS A 401 2.89 -4.53 0.17
CA HIS A 401 2.97 -5.66 -0.75
C HIS A 401 3.96 -5.34 -1.87
N PHE A 402 5.08 -6.08 -1.91
CA PHE A 402 6.19 -5.86 -2.83
C PHE A 402 6.37 -7.03 -3.81
N GLU A 403 6.36 -6.76 -5.11
CA GLU A 403 6.58 -7.77 -6.15
C GLU A 403 7.78 -7.40 -7.03
N ILE A 404 8.49 -8.44 -7.51
CA ILE A 404 9.46 -8.35 -8.60
C ILE A 404 8.92 -9.17 -9.77
N ILE A 405 8.77 -8.54 -10.93
CA ILE A 405 8.23 -9.13 -12.15
C ILE A 405 9.34 -9.11 -13.20
N ARG A 406 9.63 -10.26 -13.81
CA ARG A 406 10.59 -10.36 -14.92
C ARG A 406 9.92 -10.98 -16.13
N ASN A 407 9.89 -10.28 -17.26
CA ASN A 407 9.26 -10.74 -18.50
C ASN A 407 7.84 -11.30 -18.26
N SER A 408 7.03 -10.54 -17.53
CA SER A 408 5.64 -10.88 -17.15
C SER A 408 5.50 -12.10 -16.22
N ARG A 409 6.56 -12.54 -15.55
CA ARG A 409 6.52 -13.60 -14.54
C ARG A 409 6.95 -13.08 -13.17
N PHE A 410 6.13 -13.33 -12.15
CA PHE A 410 6.48 -13.02 -10.78
C PHE A 410 7.70 -13.83 -10.34
N GLN A 411 8.62 -13.15 -9.65
CA GLN A 411 9.82 -13.70 -9.07
C GLN A 411 9.71 -13.61 -7.56
N ASN A 412 10.43 -14.46 -6.84
CA ASN A 412 10.56 -14.33 -5.40
C ASN A 412 11.41 -13.08 -5.07
N PRO A 413 10.87 -12.03 -4.43
CA PRO A 413 11.62 -10.82 -4.14
C PRO A 413 12.89 -11.07 -3.31
N LEU A 414 12.89 -12.08 -2.43
CA LEU A 414 14.01 -12.40 -1.54
C LEU A 414 15.25 -12.99 -2.26
N ASP A 415 15.11 -13.32 -3.55
CA ASP A 415 16.26 -13.69 -4.39
C ASP A 415 17.07 -12.44 -4.82
N PHE A 416 16.50 -11.25 -4.61
CA PHE A 416 17.05 -9.97 -5.05
C PHE A 416 17.35 -9.02 -3.90
N VAL A 417 16.38 -8.81 -3.00
CA VAL A 417 16.46 -7.86 -1.87
C VAL A 417 16.69 -8.59 -0.54
N ARG A 418 17.48 -8.01 0.36
CA ARG A 418 17.78 -8.58 1.69
C ARG A 418 17.76 -7.57 2.85
#